data_AF-A0A7Y2L5F9-F1
#
_entry.id   AF-A0A7Y2L5F9-F1
#
_cell.length_a   1.000
_cell.length_b   1.000
_cell.length_c   1.000
_cell.angle_alpha   90.00
_cell.angle_beta   90.00
_cell.angle_gamma   90.00
#
_symmetry.space_group_name_H-M   'P 1'
#
loop_
_entity.id
_entity.type
_entity.pdbx_description
1 polymer ?
#
loop_
_entity_poly.entity_id
_entity_poly.type
_entity_poly.pdbx_seq_one_letter_code
_entity_poly.pdbx_strand_id
1 'polypeptide(L)'
;LGGLLNVEALEQACNDLRARHEALRTSFTQDADGEPQQRVNPQQFQPLACLELDEGASRQRAQALTCQAFDLLAEPALRLELHRLDTRQHRLVIVLHHILADGWSIGLIIEDLATAYAARCQGQAAQWPALTVQY
;
A
#
# COMPACT_ATOMS: atom_id res chain seq x y z
N LEU A 1 -10.82 -5.82 -9.21
CA LEU A 1 -10.25 -7.18 -9.24
C LEU A 1 -11.40 -8.17 -9.40
N GLY A 2 -11.40 -8.95 -10.48
CA GLY A 2 -12.44 -9.94 -10.78
C GLY A 2 -11.93 -11.36 -10.56
N GLY A 3 -12.78 -12.26 -10.05
CA GLY A 3 -12.46 -13.65 -9.75
C GLY A 3 -12.28 -13.94 -8.25
N LEU A 4 -11.89 -15.17 -7.95
CA LEU A 4 -11.57 -15.61 -6.60
C LEU A 4 -10.27 -14.93 -6.14
N LEU A 5 -10.38 -14.05 -5.16
CA LEU A 5 -9.24 -13.34 -4.57
C LEU A 5 -8.76 -14.08 -3.33
N ASN A 6 -7.45 -14.37 -3.27
CA ASN A 6 -6.83 -14.85 -2.05
C ASN A 6 -6.46 -13.64 -1.16
N VAL A 7 -7.34 -13.30 -0.23
CA VAL A 7 -7.18 -12.11 0.63
C VAL A 7 -5.91 -12.19 1.48
N GLU A 8 -5.58 -13.38 2.00
CA GLU A 8 -4.36 -13.59 2.78
C GLU A 8 -3.10 -13.38 1.93
N ALA A 9 -3.08 -13.93 0.72
CA ALA A 9 -1.97 -13.69 -0.21
C ALA A 9 -1.82 -12.21 -0.59
N LEU A 10 -2.94 -11.48 -0.73
CA LEU A 10 -2.91 -10.05 -1.01
C LEU A 10 -2.38 -9.24 0.19
N GLU A 11 -2.77 -9.59 1.40
CA GLU A 11 -2.23 -8.97 2.62
C GLU A 11 -0.71 -9.19 2.74
N GLN A 12 -0.25 -10.42 2.51
CA GLN A 12 1.18 -10.73 2.50
C GLN A 12 1.91 -9.96 1.39
N ALA A 13 1.31 -9.84 0.20
CA ALA A 13 1.89 -9.09 -0.91
C ALA A 13 2.00 -7.57 -0.62
N CYS A 14 0.99 -6.98 0.03
CA CYS A 14 1.05 -5.60 0.51
C CYS A 14 2.18 -5.39 1.51
N ASN A 15 2.44 -6.37 2.37
CA ASN A 15 3.54 -6.33 3.34
C ASN A 15 4.91 -6.52 2.67
N ASP A 16 5.03 -7.38 1.66
CA ASP A 16 6.24 -7.51 0.85
C ASP A 16 6.58 -6.20 0.13
N LEU A 17 5.56 -5.52 -0.40
CA LEU A 17 5.73 -4.23 -1.07
C LEU A 17 6.27 -3.16 -0.11
N ARG A 18 5.72 -3.07 1.10
CA ARG A 18 6.21 -2.16 2.17
C ARG A 18 7.63 -2.51 2.61
N ALA A 19 7.99 -3.78 2.61
CA ALA A 19 9.34 -4.23 2.92
C ALA A 19 10.34 -3.82 1.84
N ARG A 20 9.93 -3.96 0.57
CA ARG A 20 10.75 -3.67 -0.61
C ARG A 20 11.01 -2.17 -0.79
N HIS A 21 10.00 -1.32 -0.57
CA HIS A 21 10.05 0.11 -0.86
C HIS A 21 10.13 0.94 0.44
N GLU A 22 11.31 1.48 0.76
CA GLU A 22 11.51 2.30 1.97
C GLU A 22 10.61 3.54 2.00
N ALA A 23 10.39 4.16 0.85
CA ALA A 23 9.46 5.27 0.68
C ALA A 23 8.06 4.96 1.25
N LEU A 24 7.54 3.74 1.05
CA LEU A 24 6.20 3.35 1.52
C LEU A 24 6.09 3.23 3.05
N ARG A 25 7.21 3.21 3.76
CA ARG A 25 7.30 3.20 5.22
C ARG A 25 7.98 4.45 5.77
N THR A 26 8.14 5.49 4.95
CA THR A 26 8.76 6.75 5.37
C THR A 26 7.72 7.71 5.94
N SER A 27 8.01 8.23 7.14
CA SER A 27 7.33 9.38 7.74
C SER A 27 8.26 10.59 7.71
N PHE A 28 7.71 11.78 7.86
CA PHE A 28 8.46 13.03 7.87
C PHE A 28 8.52 13.55 9.30
N THR A 29 9.64 14.12 9.73
CA THR A 29 9.80 14.69 11.07
C THR A 29 10.57 16.00 10.97
N GLN A 30 10.77 16.65 12.10
CA GLN A 30 11.61 17.84 12.20
C GLN A 30 12.67 17.60 13.27
N ASP A 31 13.88 18.11 13.07
CA ASP A 31 14.88 18.12 14.13
C ASP A 31 14.68 19.25 15.13
N ALA A 32 15.63 19.40 16.07
CA ALA A 32 15.56 20.40 17.12
C ALA A 32 15.56 21.84 16.59
N ASP A 33 16.07 22.06 15.38
CA ASP A 33 16.14 23.38 14.73
C ASP A 33 14.94 23.61 13.79
N GLY A 34 14.06 22.62 13.63
CA GLY A 34 12.85 22.68 12.81
C GLY A 34 13.04 22.24 11.36
N GLU A 35 14.20 21.70 11.01
CA GLU A 35 14.50 21.28 9.63
C GLU A 35 13.82 19.94 9.31
N PRO A 36 13.18 19.80 8.12
CA PRO A 36 12.46 18.60 7.75
C PRO A 36 13.41 17.42 7.51
N GLN A 37 13.13 16.29 8.14
CA GLN A 37 13.86 15.04 7.97
C GLN A 37 12.95 13.90 7.56
N GLN A 38 13.48 12.97 6.78
CA GLN A 38 12.80 11.71 6.48
C GLN A 38 13.20 10.66 7.51
N ARG A 39 12.20 9.95 8.04
CA ARG A 39 12.40 8.80 8.92
C ARG A 39 11.81 7.57 8.25
N VAL A 40 12.70 6.71 7.80
CA VAL A 40 12.39 5.37 7.31
C VAL A 40 12.00 4.49 8.51
N ASN A 41 10.72 4.19 8.69
CA ASN A 41 10.25 3.39 9.82
C ASN A 41 10.63 1.92 9.63
N PRO A 42 10.89 1.15 10.72
CA PRO A 42 11.19 -0.28 10.60
C PRO A 42 10.04 -1.01 9.93
N GLN A 43 10.37 -2.10 9.21
CA GLN A 43 9.35 -2.97 8.65
C GLN A 43 8.48 -3.55 9.77
N GLN A 44 7.18 -3.35 9.67
CA GLN A 44 6.18 -3.94 10.55
C GLN A 44 5.06 -4.51 9.71
N PHE A 45 4.53 -5.66 10.15
CA PHE A 45 3.36 -6.24 9.52
C PHE A 45 2.15 -5.34 9.76
N GLN A 46 1.46 -4.96 8.70
CA GLN A 46 0.20 -4.23 8.76
C GLN A 46 -0.92 -5.05 8.13
N PRO A 47 -1.98 -5.38 8.90
CA PRO A 47 -3.16 -6.05 8.34
C PRO A 47 -3.81 -5.22 7.24
N LEU A 48 -4.33 -5.90 6.22
CA LEU A 48 -5.10 -5.28 5.16
C LEU A 48 -6.56 -5.18 5.59
N ALA A 49 -7.05 -3.96 5.79
CA ALA A 49 -8.47 -3.74 6.09
C ALA A 49 -9.33 -4.30 4.95
N CYS A 50 -10.22 -5.25 5.27
CA CYS A 50 -11.14 -5.87 4.33
C CYS A 50 -12.58 -5.59 4.76
N LEU A 51 -13.31 -4.81 3.97
CA LEU A 51 -14.69 -4.42 4.24
C LEU A 51 -15.65 -5.06 3.23
N GLU A 52 -16.80 -5.55 3.68
CA GLU A 52 -17.91 -5.90 2.80
C GLU A 52 -18.75 -4.67 2.53
N LEU A 53 -18.80 -4.23 1.27
CA LEU A 53 -19.50 -3.02 0.86
C LEU A 53 -20.19 -3.27 -0.47
N ASP A 54 -21.41 -2.76 -0.65
CA ASP A 54 -21.97 -2.67 -1.99
C ASP A 54 -21.21 -1.64 -2.86
N GLU A 55 -21.53 -1.60 -4.15
CA GLU A 55 -20.85 -0.72 -5.10
C GLU A 55 -20.96 0.77 -4.75
N GLY A 56 -22.11 1.20 -4.21
CA GLY A 56 -22.34 2.60 -3.82
C GLY A 56 -21.54 2.98 -2.59
N ALA A 57 -21.65 2.19 -1.53
CA ALA A 57 -20.90 2.37 -0.29
C ALA A 57 -19.39 2.29 -0.53
N SER A 58 -18.95 1.37 -1.39
CA SER A 58 -17.54 1.27 -1.77
C SER A 58 -17.02 2.54 -2.44
N ARG A 59 -17.79 3.19 -3.32
CA ARG A 59 -17.35 4.43 -3.98
C ARG A 59 -17.26 5.56 -2.98
N GLN A 60 -18.26 5.69 -2.10
CA GLN A 60 -18.26 6.70 -1.06
C GLN A 60 -17.09 6.53 -0.08
N ARG A 61 -16.80 5.28 0.32
CA ARG A 61 -15.66 4.95 1.19
C ARG A 61 -14.32 5.27 0.53
N ALA A 62 -14.14 4.88 -0.73
CA ALA A 62 -12.93 5.19 -1.48
C ALA A 62 -12.72 6.71 -1.59
N GLN A 63 -13.77 7.47 -1.90
CA GLN A 63 -13.71 8.93 -1.95
C GLN A 63 -13.34 9.53 -0.59
N ALA A 64 -13.98 9.08 0.49
CA ALA A 64 -13.66 9.54 1.84
C ALA A 64 -12.19 9.28 2.20
N LEU A 65 -11.67 8.09 1.85
CA LEU A 65 -10.28 7.72 2.09
C LEU A 65 -9.30 8.62 1.32
N THR A 66 -9.64 9.02 0.09
CA THR A 66 -8.82 9.95 -0.71
C THR A 66 -8.86 11.40 -0.20
N CYS A 67 -9.96 11.82 0.43
CA CYS A 67 -10.11 13.17 0.98
C CYS A 67 -9.51 13.32 2.38
N GLN A 68 -9.18 12.21 3.05
CA GLN A 68 -8.56 12.24 4.37
C GLN A 68 -7.10 12.65 4.25
N ALA A 69 -6.73 13.78 4.85
CA ALA A 69 -5.35 14.24 4.91
C ALA A 69 -4.45 13.21 5.63
N PHE A 70 -3.19 13.11 5.19
CA PHE A 70 -2.16 12.36 5.90
C PHE A 70 -1.53 13.26 6.96
N ASP A 71 -1.36 12.73 8.18
CA ASP A 71 -0.46 13.33 9.15
C ASP A 71 0.95 12.77 8.92
N LEU A 72 1.71 13.48 8.09
CA LEU A 72 3.05 13.06 7.68
C LEU A 72 4.03 12.94 8.86
N LEU A 73 3.72 13.56 10.01
CA LEU A 73 4.52 13.47 11.23
C LEU A 73 4.27 12.17 12.01
N ALA A 74 3.06 11.61 11.91
CA ALA A 74 2.62 10.50 12.72
C ALA A 74 2.59 9.16 11.96
N GLU A 75 2.29 9.17 10.65
CA GLU A 75 2.07 7.94 9.88
C GLU A 75 2.76 7.95 8.51
N PRO A 76 3.19 6.78 8.00
CA PRO A 76 3.58 6.63 6.60
C PRO A 76 2.44 7.06 5.68
N ALA A 77 2.77 7.74 4.58
CA ALA A 77 1.77 8.34 3.71
C ALA A 77 1.18 7.34 2.68
N LEU A 78 0.80 6.14 3.15
CA LEU A 78 0.20 5.05 2.39
C LEU A 78 -0.99 4.44 3.16
N ARG A 79 -2.15 4.36 2.52
CA ARG A 79 -3.33 3.63 3.00
C ARG A 79 -3.76 2.60 1.97
N LEU A 80 -4.12 1.41 2.45
CA LEU A 80 -4.58 0.28 1.66
C LEU A 80 -5.87 -0.26 2.27
N GLU A 81 -6.91 -0.40 1.45
CA GLU A 81 -8.19 -0.97 1.88
C GLU A 81 -8.77 -1.85 0.78
N LEU A 82 -9.23 -3.04 1.14
CA LEU A 82 -9.89 -3.98 0.25
C LEU A 82 -11.39 -3.93 0.50
N HIS A 83 -12.17 -3.62 -0.53
CA HIS A 83 -13.61 -3.74 -0.51
C HIS A 83 -14.03 -5.01 -1.23
N ARG A 84 -14.74 -5.90 -0.53
CA ARG A 84 -15.42 -7.07 -1.10
C ARG A 84 -16.83 -6.65 -1.53
N LEU A 85 -17.05 -6.56 -2.84
CA LEU A 85 -18.32 -6.16 -3.44
C LEU A 85 -19.27 -7.35 -3.62
N ASP A 86 -18.71 -8.48 -4.04
CA ASP A 86 -19.35 -9.78 -4.06
C ASP A 86 -18.30 -10.90 -3.90
N THR A 87 -18.68 -12.17 -4.09
CA THR A 87 -17.77 -13.32 -3.97
C THR A 87 -16.62 -13.36 -4.98
N ARG A 88 -16.74 -12.63 -6.09
CA ARG A 88 -15.80 -12.57 -7.22
C ARG A 88 -15.46 -11.14 -7.65
N GLN A 89 -15.97 -10.11 -6.97
CA GLN A 89 -15.71 -8.71 -7.29
C GLN A 89 -15.16 -8.01 -6.07
N HIS A 90 -13.98 -7.43 -6.27
CA HIS A 90 -13.26 -6.74 -5.22
C HIS A 90 -12.68 -5.43 -5.76
N ARG A 91 -12.57 -4.43 -4.89
CA ARG A 91 -11.90 -3.17 -5.17
C ARG A 91 -10.79 -2.98 -4.15
N LEU A 92 -9.54 -2.98 -4.61
CA LEU A 92 -8.41 -2.56 -3.80
C LEU A 92 -8.26 -1.05 -3.98
N VAL A 93 -8.34 -0.30 -2.88
CA VAL A 93 -8.10 1.13 -2.82
C VAL A 93 -6.70 1.36 -2.28
N ILE A 94 -5.90 2.09 -3.04
CA ILE A 94 -4.54 2.49 -2.68
C ILE A 94 -4.52 4.01 -2.69
N VAL A 95 -4.22 4.61 -1.55
CA VAL A 95 -4.05 6.05 -1.42
C VAL A 95 -2.64 6.30 -0.93
N LEU A 96 -1.87 7.06 -1.68
CA LEU A 96 -0.53 7.48 -1.28
C LEU A 96 -0.34 8.97 -1.50
N HIS A 97 0.49 9.58 -0.66
CA HIS A 97 0.88 10.98 -0.86
C HIS A 97 1.98 11.06 -1.91
N HIS A 98 1.86 11.99 -2.86
CA HIS A 98 2.80 12.18 -3.98
C HIS A 98 4.24 12.55 -3.55
N ILE A 99 4.44 12.81 -2.26
CA ILE A 99 5.77 13.01 -1.66
C ILE A 99 6.59 11.70 -1.63
N LEU A 100 5.91 10.54 -1.68
CA LEU A 100 6.55 9.23 -1.65
C LEU A 100 6.84 8.66 -3.04
N ALA A 101 6.07 9.07 -4.05
CA ALA A 101 6.13 8.49 -5.38
C ALA A 101 5.56 9.46 -6.40
N ASP A 102 6.17 9.49 -7.59
CA ASP A 102 5.61 10.16 -8.76
C ASP A 102 4.71 9.24 -9.59
N GLY A 103 4.04 9.81 -10.59
CA GLY A 103 3.14 9.06 -11.48
C GLY A 103 3.78 7.85 -12.15
N TRP A 104 5.09 7.90 -12.41
CA TRP A 104 5.85 6.77 -12.97
C TRP A 104 6.06 5.67 -11.93
N SER A 105 6.51 6.05 -10.74
CA SER A 105 6.78 5.16 -9.61
C SER A 105 5.53 4.40 -9.16
N ILE A 106 4.35 5.01 -9.27
CA ILE A 106 3.06 4.36 -8.99
C ILE A 106 2.84 3.12 -9.88
N GLY A 107 3.18 3.21 -11.17
CA GLY A 107 3.07 2.08 -12.10
C GLY A 107 3.94 0.90 -11.65
N LEU A 108 5.20 1.17 -11.30
CA LEU A 108 6.14 0.17 -10.80
C LEU A 108 5.68 -0.44 -9.47
N ILE A 109 5.14 0.36 -8.56
CA ILE A 109 4.60 -0.13 -7.27
C ILE A 109 3.43 -1.10 -7.51
N ILE A 110 2.57 -0.82 -8.51
CA ILE A 110 1.43 -1.69 -8.86
C ILE A 110 1.91 -2.99 -9.51
N GLU A 111 2.86 -2.92 -10.44
CA GLU A 111 3.50 -4.11 -11.04
C GLU A 111 4.16 -4.96 -9.97
N ASP A 112 4.81 -4.30 -9.01
CA ASP A 112 5.45 -5.00 -7.93
C ASP A 112 4.43 -5.73 -7.06
N LEU A 113 3.35 -5.05 -6.66
CA LEU A 113 2.26 -5.67 -5.90
C LEU A 113 1.67 -6.89 -6.62
N ALA A 114 1.49 -6.81 -7.95
CA ALA A 114 1.00 -7.93 -8.74
C ALA A 114 1.97 -9.13 -8.72
N THR A 115 3.27 -8.86 -8.84
CA THR A 115 4.33 -9.88 -8.75
C THR A 115 4.34 -10.54 -7.37
N ALA A 116 4.25 -9.74 -6.30
CA ALA A 116 4.19 -10.26 -4.95
C ALA A 116 2.96 -11.13 -4.72
N TYR A 117 1.79 -10.66 -5.18
CA TYR A 117 0.55 -11.39 -5.06
C TYR A 117 0.59 -12.75 -5.79
N ALA A 118 1.16 -12.78 -6.99
CA ALA A 118 1.31 -14.01 -7.76
C ALA A 118 2.21 -15.04 -7.06
N ALA A 119 3.30 -14.60 -6.43
CA ALA A 119 4.18 -15.46 -5.64
C ALA A 119 3.49 -15.97 -4.36
N ARG A 120 2.80 -15.08 -3.64
CA ARG A 120 2.09 -15.44 -2.40
C ARG A 120 0.92 -16.39 -2.65
N CYS A 121 0.23 -16.28 -3.78
CA CYS A 121 -0.76 -17.26 -4.21
C CYS A 121 -0.20 -18.68 -4.37
N GLN A 122 1.10 -18.80 -4.66
CA GLN A 122 1.81 -20.08 -4.78
C GLN A 122 2.47 -20.51 -3.46
N GLY A 123 2.24 -19.78 -2.36
CA GLY A 123 2.88 -20.02 -1.07
C GLY A 123 4.35 -19.62 -1.02
N GLN A 124 4.81 -18.77 -1.95
CA GLN A 124 6.20 -18.34 -2.06
C GLN A 124 6.34 -16.86 -1.70
N ALA A 125 7.51 -16.50 -1.16
CA ALA A 125 7.89 -15.10 -1.07
C ALA A 125 8.24 -14.57 -2.46
N ALA A 126 7.95 -13.29 -2.69
CA ALA A 126 8.23 -12.65 -3.95
C ALA A 126 9.75 -12.56 -4.20
N GLN A 127 10.18 -12.89 -5.42
CA GLN A 127 11.58 -12.89 -5.83
C GLN A 127 11.82 -11.76 -6.81
N TRP A 128 12.76 -10.89 -6.49
CA TRP A 128 13.02 -9.67 -7.24
C TRP A 128 14.49 -9.35 -7.18
N PRO A 129 15.06 -8.74 -8.22
CA PRO A 129 16.39 -8.14 -8.10
C PRO A 129 16.39 -7.08 -6.98
N ALA A 130 17.52 -6.97 -6.29
CA ALA A 130 17.75 -5.90 -5.34
C ALA A 130 17.56 -4.54 -6.03
N LEU A 131 16.93 -3.59 -5.36
CA LEU A 131 16.77 -2.24 -5.88
C LEU A 131 18.17 -1.61 -5.97
N THR A 132 18.55 -1.13 -7.15
CA THR A 132 19.89 -0.56 -7.41
C THR A 132 20.09 0.78 -6.68
N VAL A 133 18.99 1.48 -6.36
CA VAL A 133 18.92 2.71 -5.54
C VAL A 133 17.58 2.69 -4.79
N GLN A 134 17.57 3.10 -3.52
CA GLN A 134 16.37 3.37 -2.73
C GLN A 134 16.32 4.87 -2.43
N TYR A 135 15.17 5.51 -2.69
CA TYR A 135 14.89 6.94 -2.43
C TYR A 135 14.09 7.10 -1.14
#